data_AF-A0A3C0FET0-F1
#
_entry.id   AF-A0A3C0FET0-F1
#
_cell.length_a   1.000
_cell.length_b   1.000
_cell.length_c   1.000
_cell.angle_alpha   90.00
_cell.angle_beta   90.00
_cell.angle_gamma   90.00
#
_symmetry.space_group_name_H-M   'P 1'
#
loop_
_entity.id
_entity.type
_entity.pdbx_description
1 polymer ?
#
loop_
_entity_poly.entity_id
_entity_poly.type
_entity_poly.pdbx_seq_one_letter_code
_entity_poly.pdbx_strand_id
1 'polypeptide(L)'
;MIISRSQIGQTVQAYSDQLRGRTSSAAPLRRKAGHDQVALSPEASRLAEARRLLKSIPDVRAERVSELTQAISRGEYRVSGHDIAEKMCGRLLVDRIK
;
A
#
# COMPACT_ATOMS: atom_id res chain seq x y z
N MET A 1 -27.71 -6.62 13.65
CA MET A 1 -27.15 -6.34 14.98
C MET A 1 -25.91 -5.46 14.77
N ILE A 2 -25.99 -4.16 15.05
CA ILE A 2 -24.91 -3.20 14.78
C ILE A 2 -24.33 -2.78 16.12
N ILE A 3 -23.12 -3.26 16.44
CA ILE A 3 -22.39 -2.82 17.64
C ILE A 3 -21.79 -1.45 17.29
N SER A 4 -22.24 -0.40 17.99
CA SER A 4 -21.82 0.97 17.71
C SER A 4 -20.40 1.21 18.22
N ARG A 5 -19.56 1.90 17.44
CA ARG A 5 -18.18 2.27 17.82
C ARG A 5 -18.12 3.02 19.16
N SER A 6 -19.18 3.76 19.50
CA SER A 6 -19.30 4.49 20.76
C SER A 6 -19.46 3.56 21.98
N GLN A 7 -20.11 2.41 21.81
CA GLN A 7 -20.31 1.42 22.87
C GLN A 7 -19.00 0.70 23.20
N ILE A 8 -18.15 0.47 22.18
CA ILE A 8 -16.80 -0.09 22.37
C ILE A 8 -15.91 0.90 23.14
N GLY A 9 -16.01 2.20 22.85
CA GLY A 9 -15.26 3.22 23.59
C GLY A 9 -15.62 3.28 25.09
N GLN A 10 -16.91 3.17 25.41
CA GLN A 10 -17.39 3.26 26.81
C GLN A 10 -16.98 2.05 27.65
N THR A 11 -16.94 0.84 27.08
CA THR A 11 -16.50 -0.36 27.81
C THR A 11 -14.99 -0.38 28.03
N VAL A 12 -14.20 0.13 27.07
CA VAL A 12 -12.75 0.33 27.25
C VAL A 12 -12.46 1.34 28.36
N GLN A 13 -13.23 2.43 28.42
CA GLN A 13 -13.07 3.46 29.45
C GLN A 13 -13.35 2.89 30.86
N ALA A 14 -14.49 2.20 31.02
CA ALA A 14 -14.89 1.58 32.29
C ALA A 14 -13.89 0.53 32.78
N TYR A 15 -13.29 -0.24 31.86
CA TYR A 15 -12.24 -1.19 32.19
C TYR A 15 -10.94 -0.50 32.65
N SER A 16 -10.62 0.67 32.08
CA SER A 16 -9.41 1.44 32.44
C SER A 16 -9.49 2.10 33.83
N ASP A 17 -10.68 2.51 34.26
CA ASP A 17 -10.88 3.13 35.58
C ASP A 17 -10.85 2.08 36.70
N GLN A 18 -11.31 0.86 36.42
CA GLN A 18 -11.22 -0.28 37.33
C GLN A 18 -9.77 -0.72 37.61
N LEU A 19 -8.85 -0.47 36.67
CA LEU A 19 -7.41 -0.74 36.85
C LEU A 19 -6.69 0.38 37.62
N ARG A 20 -7.19 1.63 37.55
CA ARG A 20 -6.61 2.77 38.28
C ARG A 20 -6.91 2.76 39.79
N GLY A 21 -8.02 2.13 40.21
CA GLY A 21 -8.38 2.02 41.63
C GLY A 21 -7.56 1.02 42.46
N ARG A 22 -6.69 0.19 41.85
CA ARG A 22 -5.98 -0.91 42.56
C ARG A 22 -4.54 -0.64 42.96
N THR A 23 -3.99 0.56 42.73
CA THR A 23 -2.56 0.82 43.03
C THR A 23 -2.35 2.13 43.78
N SER A 24 -2.61 2.12 45.09
CA SER A 24 -2.15 3.13 46.03
C SER A 24 -1.28 2.48 47.11
N SER A 25 -0.01 2.20 46.79
CA SER A 25 1.14 2.29 47.72
C SER A 25 2.45 1.85 47.05
N ALA A 26 3.52 2.62 47.27
CA ALA A 26 4.95 2.30 47.15
C ALA A 26 5.68 2.50 45.79
N ALA A 27 6.52 3.57 45.78
CA ALA A 27 7.81 3.83 45.10
C ALA A 27 8.04 3.51 43.60
N PRO A 28 8.83 4.35 42.87
CA PRO A 28 8.76 4.44 41.41
C PRO A 28 9.59 3.34 40.75
N LEU A 29 8.95 2.22 40.43
CA LEU A 29 9.47 1.28 39.46
C LEU A 29 9.13 1.77 38.06
N ARG A 30 10.17 2.24 37.38
CA ARG A 30 10.23 2.65 35.97
C ARG A 30 9.68 1.54 35.07
N ARG A 31 8.36 1.44 34.94
CA ARG A 31 7.70 0.48 34.04
C ARG A 31 7.45 1.17 32.72
N LYS A 32 8.30 0.82 31.75
CA LYS A 32 8.15 1.12 30.32
C LYS A 32 6.67 0.93 29.95
N ALA A 33 6.07 1.97 29.40
CA ALA A 33 4.79 1.87 28.74
C ALA A 33 4.86 0.67 27.78
N GLY A 34 4.06 -0.36 28.05
CA GLY A 34 3.88 -1.47 27.13
C GLY A 34 3.18 -0.90 25.91
N HIS A 35 3.96 -0.46 24.93
CA HIS A 35 3.43 -0.12 23.61
C HIS A 35 2.84 -1.42 23.05
N ASP A 36 1.53 -1.46 22.78
CA ASP A 36 0.94 -2.53 21.99
C ASP A 36 1.66 -2.57 20.64
N GLN A 37 2.51 -3.57 20.45
CA GLN A 37 3.27 -3.74 19.22
C GLN A 37 2.40 -4.48 18.20
N VAL A 38 1.93 -3.75 17.20
CA VAL A 38 1.28 -4.34 16.03
C VAL A 38 2.39 -4.85 15.11
N ALA A 39 2.71 -6.14 15.19
CA ALA A 39 3.61 -6.78 14.23
C ALA A 39 2.86 -7.00 12.91
N LEU A 40 3.27 -6.34 11.84
CA LEU A 40 2.82 -6.66 10.48
C LEU A 40 3.26 -8.09 10.16
N SER A 41 2.38 -8.88 9.55
CA SER A 41 2.79 -10.18 9.03
C SER A 41 3.94 -9.97 8.03
N PRO A 42 4.86 -10.95 7.89
CA PRO A 42 5.95 -10.86 6.92
C PRO A 42 5.47 -10.57 5.48
N GLU A 43 4.27 -11.02 5.13
CA GLU A 43 3.62 -10.76 3.84
C GLU A 43 3.15 -9.32 3.71
N ALA A 44 2.52 -8.76 4.75
CA ALA A 44 2.08 -7.37 4.76
C ALA A 44 3.26 -6.41 4.68
N SER A 45 4.39 -6.72 5.34
CA SER A 45 5.62 -5.93 5.25
C SER A 45 6.20 -5.94 3.84
N ARG A 46 6.27 -7.12 3.20
CA ARG A 46 6.75 -7.24 1.81
C ARG A 46 5.85 -6.49 0.82
N LEU A 47 4.54 -6.55 1.00
CA LEU A 47 3.60 -5.80 0.16
C LEU A 47 3.73 -4.29 0.35
N ALA A 48 3.91 -3.82 1.59
CA ALA A 48 4.12 -2.40 1.89
C ALA A 48 5.42 -1.89 1.24
N GLU A 49 6.49 -2.67 1.31
CA GLU A 49 7.75 -2.35 0.66
C GLU A 49 7.63 -2.32 -0.87
N ALA A 50 7.00 -3.34 -1.47
CA ALA A 50 6.74 -3.37 -2.91
C ALA A 50 5.92 -2.15 -3.37
N ARG A 51 4.87 -1.76 -2.62
CA ARG A 51 4.09 -0.56 -2.90
C ARG A 51 4.90 0.72 -2.79
N ARG A 52 5.81 0.81 -1.81
CA ARG A 52 6.71 1.97 -1.67
C ARG A 52 7.66 2.07 -2.86
N LEU A 53 8.23 0.95 -3.30
CA LEU A 53 9.10 0.90 -4.47
C LEU A 53 8.34 1.30 -5.73
N LEU A 54 7.13 0.78 -5.95
CA LEU A 54 6.30 1.16 -7.10
C LEU A 54 6.00 2.66 -7.14
N LYS A 55 5.72 3.28 -5.99
CA LYS A 55 5.50 4.74 -5.90
C LYS A 55 6.74 5.58 -6.19
N SER A 56 7.93 5.01 -6.03
CA SER A 56 9.20 5.72 -6.31
C SER A 56 9.59 5.65 -7.79
N ILE A 57 8.94 4.78 -8.57
CA ILE A 57 9.15 4.68 -10.01
C ILE A 57 8.45 5.88 -10.66
N PRO A 58 9.13 6.62 -11.56
CA PRO A 58 8.52 7.73 -12.27
C PRO A 58 7.41 7.22 -13.19
N ASP A 59 6.33 8.01 -13.30
CA ASP A 59 5.21 7.71 -14.20
C ASP A 59 5.64 7.66 -15.68
N VAL A 60 6.70 8.40 -16.02
CA VAL A 60 7.25 8.48 -17.37
C VAL A 60 8.70 8.01 -17.39
N ARG A 61 8.98 7.04 -18.27
CA ARG A 61 10.32 6.57 -18.60
C ARG A 61 10.96 7.45 -19.68
N ALA A 62 11.54 8.57 -19.27
CA ALA A 62 12.05 9.61 -20.16
C ALA A 62 13.06 9.09 -21.21
N GLU A 63 13.95 8.19 -20.79
CA GLU A 63 14.93 7.51 -21.62
C GLU A 63 14.29 6.73 -22.77
N ARG A 64 13.21 6.00 -22.50
CA ARG A 64 12.49 5.24 -23.54
C ARG A 64 11.76 6.16 -24.52
N VAL A 65 11.18 7.26 -24.01
CA VAL A 65 10.51 8.26 -24.84
C VAL A 65 11.52 8.94 -25.76
N SER A 66 12.69 9.32 -25.24
CA SER A 66 13.77 9.94 -26.02
C SER A 66 14.26 9.01 -27.14
N GLU A 67 14.54 7.74 -26.82
CA GLU A 67 14.95 6.72 -27.80
C GLU A 67 13.94 6.58 -28.95
N LEU A 68 12.66 6.43 -28.62
CA LEU A 68 11.58 6.30 -29.61
C LEU A 68 11.43 7.57 -30.46
N THR A 69 11.49 8.75 -29.83
CA THR A 69 11.39 10.04 -30.52
C THR A 69 12.50 10.19 -31.55
N GLN A 70 13.73 9.80 -31.20
CA GLN A 70 14.86 9.82 -32.13
C GLN A 70 14.71 8.79 -33.26
N ALA A 71 14.25 7.58 -32.97
CA ALA A 71 14.02 6.57 -34.00
C ALA A 71 12.94 7.02 -35.01
N ILE A 72 11.91 7.72 -34.52
CA ILE A 72 10.85 8.31 -35.36
C ILE A 72 11.43 9.45 -36.22
N SER A 73 12.21 10.37 -35.64
CA SER A 73 12.78 11.49 -36.40
C SER A 73 13.78 11.05 -37.47
N ARG A 74 14.49 9.94 -37.25
CA ARG A 74 15.39 9.31 -38.22
C ARG A 74 14.65 8.46 -39.29
N GLY A 75 13.35 8.25 -39.15
CA GLY A 75 12.58 7.36 -40.05
C GLY A 75 12.91 5.87 -39.89
N GLU A 76 13.57 5.50 -38.79
CA GLU A 76 13.98 4.13 -38.46
C GLU A 76 12.89 3.37 -37.69
N TYR A 77 11.89 4.09 -37.16
CA TYR A 77 10.76 3.50 -36.48
C TYR A 77 9.82 2.81 -37.47
N ARG A 78 9.92 1.48 -37.57
CA ARG A 78 9.08 0.64 -38.43
C ARG A 78 8.30 -0.36 -37.58
N VAL A 79 6.97 -0.28 -37.66
CA VAL A 79 6.06 -1.21 -36.98
C VAL A 79 5.26 -1.93 -38.06
N SER A 80 5.17 -3.25 -37.98
CA SER A 80 4.40 -4.01 -38.96
C SER A 80 2.90 -3.92 -38.68
N GLY A 81 2.07 -4.11 -39.71
CA GLY A 81 0.62 -4.21 -39.53
C GLY A 81 0.20 -5.35 -38.60
N HIS A 82 1.00 -6.43 -38.54
CA HIS A 82 0.80 -7.53 -37.62
C HIS A 82 0.99 -7.10 -36.16
N ASP A 83 2.06 -6.36 -35.84
CA ASP A 83 2.33 -5.88 -34.48
C ASP A 83 1.20 -4.96 -33.99
N ILE A 84 0.66 -4.13 -34.90
CA ILE A 84 -0.47 -3.25 -34.59
C ILE A 84 -1.71 -4.08 -34.25
N ALA A 85 -2.05 -5.04 -35.11
CA ALA A 85 -3.21 -5.91 -34.91
C ALA A 85 -3.10 -6.74 -33.62
N GLU A 86 -1.91 -7.27 -33.31
CA GLU A 86 -1.64 -7.98 -32.06
C GLU A 86 -1.96 -7.10 -30.84
N LYS A 87 -1.47 -5.84 -30.81
CA LYS A 87 -1.74 -4.92 -29.69
C LYS A 87 -3.21 -4.54 -29.59
N MET A 88 -3.90 -4.34 -30.71
CA MET A 88 -5.34 -4.06 -30.72
C MET A 88 -6.14 -5.22 -30.13
N CYS A 89 -5.91 -6.45 -30.62
CA CYS A 89 -6.58 -7.66 -30.13
C CYS A 89 -6.26 -7.93 -28.65
N GLY A 90 -4.99 -7.82 -28.26
CA GLY A 90 -4.57 -7.97 -26.87
C GLY A 90 -5.26 -6.98 -25.94
N ARG A 91 -5.43 -5.72 -26.36
CA ARG A 91 -6.16 -4.71 -25.58
C ARG A 91 -7.64 -5.07 -25.41
N LEU A 92 -8.30 -5.50 -26.48
CA LEU A 92 -9.71 -5.91 -26.45
C LEU A 92 -9.95 -7.07 -25.48
N LEU A 93 -9.03 -8.03 -25.41
CA LEU A 93 -9.14 -9.16 -24.49
C LEU A 93 -9.04 -8.72 -23.02
N VAL A 94 -8.06 -7.86 -22.70
CA VAL A 94 -7.88 -7.35 -21.32
C VAL A 94 -9.09 -6.55 -20.87
N ASP A 95 -9.67 -5.72 -21.74
CA ASP A 95 -10.83 -4.89 -21.39
C ASP A 95 -12.10 -5.74 -21.13
N ARG A 96 -12.20 -6.96 -21.68
CA ARG A 96 -13.33 -7.88 -21.43
C ARG A 96 -13.23 -8.69 -20.15
N ILE A 97 -12.04 -8.76 -19.53
CA ILE A 97 -11.79 -9.54 -18.30
C ILE A 97 -12.09 -8.70 -17.03
N LYS A 98 -12.40 -7.40 -17.21
CA LYS A 98 -12.82 -6.52 -16.11
C LYS A 98 -14.30 -6.64 -15.79
#